data_AF-A0A348ZYH7-F1
#
_entry.id   AF-A0A348ZYH7-F1
#
_cell.length_a   1.000
_cell.length_b   1.000
_cell.length_c   1.000
_cell.angle_alpha   90.00
_cell.angle_beta   90.00
_cell.angle_gamma   90.00
#
_symmetry.space_group_name_H-M   'P 1'
#
loop_
_entity.id
_entity.type
_entity.pdbx_description
1 polymer ?
#
loop_
_entity_poly.entity_id
_entity_poly.type
_entity_poly.pdbx_seq_one_letter_code
_entity_poly.pdbx_strand_id
1 'polypeptide(L)' 'MEGWKTTTLGECLALLTDYTANGSFESLKQNVTYFDNHEYAVLVRTSDLAKSPFAPERFTDHHGYHFLEILSNVG' A
#
# COMPACT_ATOMS: atom_id res chain seq x y z
N MET A 1 -23.83 -20.46 3.63
CA MET A 1 -22.58 -19.90 4.18
C MET A 1 -21.71 -19.60 2.98
N GLU A 2 -21.54 -18.34 2.61
CA GLU A 2 -20.59 -17.98 1.56
C GLU A 2 -19.19 -18.24 2.11
N GLY A 3 -18.49 -19.20 1.52
CA GLY A 3 -17.13 -19.57 1.90
C GLY A 3 -16.12 -18.55 1.37
N TRP A 4 -14.93 -18.55 1.96
CA TRP A 4 -13.77 -17.81 1.44
C TRP A 4 -13.53 -18.19 -0.02
N LYS A 5 -13.43 -17.19 -0.90
CA LYS A 5 -13.11 -17.37 -2.32
C LYS A 5 -11.62 -17.12 -2.54
N THR A 6 -10.94 -18.06 -3.18
CA THR A 6 -9.56 -17.86 -3.65
C THR A 6 -9.57 -16.92 -4.85
N THR A 7 -8.71 -15.90 -4.82
CA THR A 7 -8.57 -14.87 -5.84
C THR A 7 -7.10 -14.48 -5.96
N THR A 8 -6.73 -13.75 -7.01
CA THR A 8 -5.36 -13.26 -7.17
C THR A 8 -5.17 -11.98 -6.38
N LEU A 9 -3.94 -11.70 -5.92
CA LEU A 9 -3.67 -10.48 -5.18
C LEU A 9 -4.05 -9.22 -5.98
N GLY A 10 -3.85 -9.22 -7.31
CA GLY A 10 -4.24 -8.11 -8.18
C GLY A 10 -5.75 -7.83 -8.22
N GLU A 11 -6.60 -8.82 -7.96
CA GLU A 11 -8.05 -8.63 -7.84
C GLU A 11 -8.46 -8.06 -6.47
N CYS A 12 -7.57 -8.13 -5.46
CA CYS A 12 -7.80 -7.58 -4.12
C CYS A 12 -7.20 -6.19 -3.92
N LEU A 13 -6.23 -5.79 -4.74
CA LEU A 13 -5.53 -4.52 -4.61
C LEU A 13 -6.21 -3.44 -5.44
N ALA A 14 -6.60 -2.34 -4.79
CA ALA A 14 -7.03 -1.13 -5.50
C ALA A 14 -5.85 -0.39 -6.15
N LEU A 15 -4.64 -0.55 -5.60
CA LEU A 15 -3.43 0.11 -6.05
C LEU A 15 -2.23 -0.83 -5.89
N LEU A 16 -1.44 -0.97 -6.96
CA LEU A 16 -0.15 -1.65 -6.96
C LEU A 16 0.90 -0.70 -7.56
N THR A 17 1.84 -0.25 -6.74
CA THR A 17 2.80 0.79 -7.13
C THR A 17 4.22 0.41 -6.71
N ASP A 18 5.19 0.68 -7.59
CA ASP A 18 6.61 0.41 -7.31
C ASP A 18 7.30 1.64 -6.72
N TYR A 19 7.78 1.48 -5.48
CA TYR A 19 8.40 2.51 -4.63
C TYR A 19 9.67 3.17 -5.21
N THR A 20 10.23 2.64 -6.29
CA THR A 20 11.55 3.05 -6.82
C THR A 20 11.53 3.59 -8.25
N ALA A 21 10.42 3.42 -8.99
CA ALA A 21 10.40 3.73 -10.43
C ALA A 21 10.04 5.20 -10.73
N ASN A 22 9.18 5.85 -9.92
CA ASN A 22 8.52 7.12 -10.31
C ASN A 22 8.74 8.32 -9.39
N GLY A 23 9.50 8.20 -8.30
CA GLY A 23 9.71 9.31 -7.35
C GLY A 23 11.05 9.25 -6.62
N SER A 24 11.63 10.41 -6.32
CA SER A 24 12.77 10.47 -5.41
C SER A 24 12.29 10.10 -4.01
N PHE A 25 13.18 9.49 -3.21
CA PHE A 25 12.90 9.21 -1.79
C PHE A 25 12.43 10.46 -1.02
N GLU A 26 12.85 11.63 -1.46
CA GLU A 26 12.47 12.92 -0.87
C GLU A 26 10.99 13.25 -1.13
N SER A 27 10.51 13.09 -2.37
CA SER A 27 9.10 13.34 -2.70
C SER A 27 8.15 12.40 -1.94
N LEU A 28 8.54 11.14 -1.77
CA LEU A 28 7.76 10.20 -0.96
C LEU A 28 7.69 10.63 0.50
N LYS A 29 8.84 10.98 1.10
CA LYS A 29 8.92 11.41 2.50
C LYS A 29 8.10 12.68 2.77
N GLN A 30 7.98 13.56 1.76
CA GLN A 30 7.19 14.79 1.87
C GLN A 30 5.69 14.56 1.76
N ASN A 31 5.25 13.52 1.04
CA ASN A 31 3.84 13.35 0.68
C ASN A 31 3.15 12.12 1.30
N VAL A 32 3.90 11.15 1.82
CA VAL A 32 3.36 9.91 2.40
C VAL A 32 3.75 9.81 3.87
N THR A 33 2.74 9.90 4.75
CA THR A 33 2.90 9.76 6.19
C THR A 33 2.64 8.32 6.61
N TYR A 34 3.49 7.79 7.50
CA TYR A 34 3.43 6.41 7.96
C TYR A 34 2.83 6.39 9.35
N PHE A 35 1.75 5.66 9.51
CA PHE A 35 1.05 5.48 10.77
C PHE A 35 1.20 4.03 11.25
N ASP A 36 1.35 3.86 12.56
CA ASP A 36 1.35 2.55 13.21
C ASP A 36 -0.07 2.13 13.64
N ASN A 37 -1.02 3.06 13.63
CA ASN A 37 -2.45 2.84 13.81
C ASN A 37 -3.18 2.75 12.47
N HIS A 38 -4.32 2.06 12.46
CA HIS A 38 -5.21 1.99 11.29
C HIS A 38 -5.61 3.40 10.83
N GLU A 39 -5.35 3.69 9.56
CA GLU A 39 -5.74 4.91 8.84
C GLU A 39 -6.43 4.53 7.51
N TYR A 40 -6.47 5.44 6.55
CA TYR A 40 -7.20 5.31 5.29
C TYR A 40 -6.79 4.10 4.44
N ALA A 41 -5.49 3.86 4.26
CA ALA A 41 -4.98 2.76 3.44
C ALA A 41 -3.82 2.03 4.10
N VAL A 42 -3.71 0.72 3.81
CA VAL A 42 -2.62 -0.13 4.31
C VAL A 42 -1.43 -0.11 3.36
N LEU A 43 -0.23 0.02 3.91
CA LEU A 43 1.03 -0.08 3.17
C LEU A 43 1.58 -1.50 3.35
N VAL A 44 1.36 -2.35 2.34
CA VAL A 44 1.86 -3.74 2.36
C VAL A 44 3.31 -3.78 1.92
N ARG A 45 4.22 -4.16 2.82
CA ARG A 45 5.65 -4.34 2.52
C ARG A 45 5.97 -5.82 2.32
N THR A 46 7.08 -6.11 1.63
CA THR A 46 7.59 -7.47 1.47
C THR A 46 7.79 -8.20 2.80
N SER A 47 8.21 -7.48 3.86
CA SER A 47 8.35 -8.05 5.21
C SER A 47 7.01 -8.43 5.84
N ASP A 48 5.92 -7.75 5.49
CA ASP A 48 4.59 -8.06 6.02
C ASP A 48 4.03 -9.33 5.34
N LEU A 49 4.37 -9.58 4.07
CA LEU A 49 4.04 -10.80 3.35
C LEU A 49 4.76 -12.05 3.90
N ALA A 50 5.91 -11.87 4.55
CA ALA A 50 6.66 -12.96 5.18
C ALA A 50 6.09 -13.37 6.56
N LYS A 51 5.14 -12.60 7.12
CA LYS A 51 4.53 -12.89 8.42
C LYS A 51 3.38 -13.89 8.28
N SER A 52 3.27 -14.78 9.26
CA SER A 52 2.16 -15.72 9.41
C SER A 52 1.63 -15.67 10.85
N PRO A 53 0.42 -15.15 11.11
CA PRO A 53 -0.56 -14.67 10.13
C PRO A 53 -0.10 -13.37 9.45
N PHE A 54 -0.63 -13.11 8.25
CA PHE A 54 -0.42 -11.85 7.54
C PHE A 54 -0.93 -10.69 8.41
N ALA A 55 -0.03 -9.77 8.75
CA ALA A 55 -0.29 -8.67 9.67
C ALA A 55 0.48 -7.42 9.21
N PRO A 56 -0.13 -6.56 8.38
CA PRO A 56 0.48 -5.31 8.00
C PRO A 56 0.44 -4.33 9.19
N GLU A 57 1.53 -3.59 9.36
CA GLU A 57 1.76 -2.71 10.52
C GLU A 57 1.83 -1.24 10.15
N ARG A 58 1.76 -0.91 8.86
CA ARG A 58 1.95 0.46 8.36
C ARG A 58 0.75 0.88 7.56
N PHE A 59 0.32 2.12 7.81
CA PHE A 59 -0.82 2.74 7.17
C PHE A 59 -0.44 4.12 6.66
N THR A 60 -1.25 4.64 5.74
CA THR A 60 -1.19 6.02 5.23
C THR A 60 -2.58 6.65 5.27
N ASP A 61 -2.61 7.98 5.31
CA ASP A 61 -3.83 8.76 5.17
C ASP A 61 -4.27 8.87 3.69
N HIS A 62 -5.40 9.53 3.48
CA HIS A 62 -5.96 9.80 2.15
C HIS A 62 -5.00 10.58 1.26
N HIS A 63 -4.22 11.52 1.83
CA HIS A 63 -3.26 12.32 1.08
C HIS A 63 -2.16 11.43 0.49
N GLY A 64 -1.52 10.61 1.34
CA GLY A 64 -0.49 9.68 0.90
C GLY A 64 -1.01 8.63 -0.07
N TYR A 65 -2.23 8.10 0.14
CA TYR A 65 -2.85 7.18 -0.82
C TYR A 65 -3.04 7.83 -2.19
N HIS A 66 -3.62 9.03 -2.25
CA HIS A 66 -3.90 9.70 -3.52
C HIS A 66 -2.61 10.12 -4.24
N PHE A 67 -1.60 10.55 -3.50
CA PHE A 67 -0.27 10.82 -4.07
C PHE A 67 0.33 9.56 -4.73
N LEU A 68 0.23 8.40 -4.06
CA LEU A 68 0.70 7.12 -4.59
C LEU A 68 -0.11 6.65 -5.80
N GLU A 69 -1.43 6.86 -5.79
CA GLU A 69 -2.32 6.56 -6.91
C GLU A 69 -1.92 7.36 -8.16
N ILE A 70 -1.69 8.67 -8.01
CA ILE A 70 -1.23 9.52 -9.11
C ILE A 70 0.11 9.01 -9.63
N LEU A 71 1.11 8.78 -8.76
CA LEU A 71 2.43 8.29 -9.17
C LEU A 71 2.36 6.99 -9.98
N SER A 72 1.38 6.13 -9.69
CA SER A 72 1.21 4.84 -10.38
C SER A 72 0.65 5.00 -11.79
N ASN A 73 -0.12 6.06 -12.03
CA ASN A 73 -0.71 6.36 -13.33
C ASN A 73 0.22 7.17 -14.25
N VAL A 74 1.38 7.60 -13.76
CA VAL A 74 2.40 8.32 -14.55
C VAL A 74 3.55 7.39 -15.02
N GLY A 75 3.49 6.10 -14.69
CA GLY A 75 4.46 5.07 -15.08
C GLY A 75 4.07 4.32 -16.35
#